data_AF-A0A9N7R899-F1
#
_entry.id   AF-A0A9N7R899-F1
#
_cell.length_a   1.000
_cell.length_b   1.000
_cell.length_c   1.000
_cell.angle_alpha   90.00
_cell.angle_beta   90.00
_cell.angle_gamma   90.00
#
_symmetry.space_group_name_H-M   'P 1'
#
loop_
_entity.id
_entity.type
_entity.pdbx_description
1 polymer ?
#
loop_
_entity_poly.entity_id
_entity_poly.type
_entity_poly.pdbx_seq_one_letter_code
_entity_poly.pdbx_strand_id
1 'polypeptide(L)'
;MQSAVSGLNRGLAANEDDLRNAEAAAKDLESAGGAVDLSTDIDKLQGRWKLIYSSAFSSRTLGGSRPGPPTRRLLPITLGQVFQRIDIFSKDFDNIVELELGAPWPLPPLEVTATLAHKFEVKGTRGVKITFEKTTLKTTGNLSQLPPLDVPRLPDALRPPSNTGYGEFEVTYLDSDTRITRGDREELRVFVIA
;
A
#
# COMPACT_ATOMS: atom_id res chain seq x y z
N MET A 1 7.26 -16.80 4.67
CA MET A 1 6.97 -15.39 4.31
C MET A 1 6.51 -14.54 5.49
N GLN A 2 5.37 -14.84 6.13
CA GLN A 2 4.85 -14.01 7.23
C GLN A 2 5.84 -13.84 8.39
N SER A 3 6.62 -14.87 8.73
CA SER A 3 7.70 -14.79 9.72
C SER A 3 8.82 -13.81 9.33
N ALA A 4 9.16 -13.73 8.04
CA ALA A 4 10.23 -12.87 7.53
C ALA A 4 9.85 -11.38 7.54
N VAL A 5 8.56 -11.06 7.53
CA VAL A 5 8.05 -9.68 7.52
C VAL A 5 7.34 -9.25 8.80
N SER A 6 7.21 -10.17 9.76
CA SER A 6 6.63 -9.88 11.07
C SER A 6 7.49 -8.87 11.82
N GLY A 7 6.85 -7.86 12.42
CA GLY A 7 7.55 -6.83 13.21
C GLY A 7 8.23 -5.72 12.39
N LEU A 8 8.30 -5.82 11.06
CA LEU A 8 8.96 -4.81 10.21
C LEU A 8 8.13 -3.53 10.00
N ASN A 9 6.97 -3.41 10.65
CA ASN A 9 6.03 -2.29 10.52
C ASN A 9 5.78 -1.91 9.05
N ARG A 10 5.43 -2.91 8.22
CA ARG A 10 5.22 -2.78 6.75
C ARG A 10 6.46 -2.40 5.94
N GLY A 11 7.65 -2.53 6.52
CA GLY A 11 8.92 -2.16 5.89
C GLY A 11 9.52 -0.87 6.44
N LEU A 12 8.78 -0.10 7.27
CA LEU A 12 9.29 1.15 7.87
C LEU A 12 10.42 0.93 8.88
N ALA A 13 10.46 -0.25 9.52
CA ALA A 13 11.49 -0.61 10.48
C ALA A 13 12.56 -1.56 9.90
N ALA A 14 12.47 -1.88 8.60
CA ALA A 14 13.34 -2.87 7.97
C ALA A 14 14.74 -2.29 7.68
N ASN A 15 15.77 -3.04 8.07
CA ASN A 15 17.16 -2.78 7.69
C ASN A 15 17.55 -3.55 6.40
N GLU A 16 18.81 -3.47 5.98
CA GLU A 16 19.31 -4.17 4.78
C GLU A 16 19.24 -5.70 4.88
N ASP A 17 19.42 -6.27 6.07
CA ASP A 17 19.27 -7.72 6.30
C ASP A 17 17.81 -8.15 6.19
N ASP A 18 16.90 -7.37 6.76
CA ASP A 18 15.46 -7.61 6.67
C ASP A 18 14.96 -7.54 5.23
N LEU A 19 15.48 -6.58 4.44
CA LEU A 19 15.21 -6.47 3.01
C LEU A 19 15.66 -7.74 2.26
N ARG A 20 16.88 -8.22 2.53
CA ARG A 20 17.42 -9.45 1.93
C ARG A 20 16.60 -10.68 2.32
N ASN A 21 16.21 -10.79 3.60
CA ASN A 21 15.42 -11.91 4.11
C ASN A 21 14.01 -11.93 3.50
N ALA A 22 13.36 -10.77 3.40
CA ALA A 22 12.05 -10.66 2.76
C ALA A 22 12.11 -11.01 1.27
N GLU A 23 13.15 -10.56 0.57
CA GLU A 23 13.39 -10.86 -0.85
C GLU A 23 13.63 -12.35 -1.08
N ALA A 24 14.45 -13.00 -0.25
CA ALA A 24 14.69 -14.44 -0.32
C ALA A 24 13.40 -15.24 -0.08
N ALA A 25 12.65 -14.89 0.97
CA ALA A 25 11.38 -15.55 1.28
C ALA A 25 10.32 -15.36 0.19
N ALA A 26 10.30 -14.20 -0.48
CA ALA A 26 9.43 -13.96 -1.63
C ALA A 26 9.82 -14.85 -2.82
N LYS A 27 11.11 -14.93 -3.15
CA LYS A 27 11.61 -15.80 -4.24
C LYS A 27 11.32 -17.27 -4.01
N ASP A 28 11.43 -17.74 -2.76
CA ASP A 28 11.11 -19.12 -2.41
C ASP A 28 9.63 -19.43 -2.66
N LEU A 29 8.73 -18.49 -2.31
CA LEU A 29 7.30 -18.62 -2.61
C LEU A 29 7.01 -18.54 -4.10
N GLU A 30 7.58 -17.56 -4.81
CA GLU A 30 7.45 -17.42 -6.27
C GLU A 30 7.89 -18.70 -6.99
N SER A 31 8.97 -19.34 -6.52
CA SER A 31 9.48 -20.60 -7.07
C SER A 31 8.57 -21.79 -6.76
N ALA A 32 7.97 -21.84 -5.57
CA ALA A 32 7.08 -22.92 -5.15
C ALA A 32 5.67 -22.82 -5.77
N GLY A 33 5.16 -21.59 -5.98
CA GLY A 33 3.82 -21.32 -6.52
C GLY A 33 3.71 -21.48 -8.03
N GLY A 34 4.83 -21.48 -8.75
CA GLY A 34 4.85 -21.58 -10.22
C GLY A 34 4.45 -20.27 -10.91
N ALA A 35 4.29 -20.33 -12.24
CA ALA A 35 3.97 -19.15 -13.03
C ALA A 35 2.52 -18.68 -12.80
N VAL A 36 2.36 -17.42 -12.38
CA VAL A 36 1.04 -16.79 -12.26
C VAL A 36 0.46 -16.50 -13.64
N ASP A 37 -0.81 -16.90 -13.83
CA ASP A 37 -1.62 -16.55 -14.99
C ASP A 37 -2.97 -15.95 -14.55
N LEU A 38 -3.04 -14.63 -14.51
CA LEU A 38 -4.25 -13.86 -14.21
C LEU A 38 -5.32 -13.99 -15.29
N SER A 39 -5.06 -14.59 -16.45
CA SER A 39 -6.15 -14.88 -17.40
C SER A 39 -7.06 -16.00 -16.87
N THR A 40 -6.52 -16.92 -16.07
CA THR A 40 -7.24 -18.02 -15.44
C THR A 40 -7.55 -17.76 -13.96
N ASP A 41 -6.67 -17.05 -13.27
CA ASP A 41 -6.71 -16.86 -11.81
C ASP A 41 -7.17 -15.46 -11.36
N ILE A 42 -7.81 -14.67 -12.25
CA ILE A 42 -8.25 -13.31 -11.91
C ILE A 42 -9.21 -13.29 -10.71
N ASP A 43 -10.02 -14.33 -10.54
CA ASP A 43 -10.97 -14.50 -9.43
C ASP A 43 -10.28 -14.50 -8.07
N LYS A 44 -9.05 -15.04 -7.99
CA LYS A 44 -8.25 -15.03 -6.76
C LYS A 44 -7.82 -13.62 -6.35
N LEU A 45 -7.86 -12.62 -7.24
CA LEU A 45 -7.57 -11.23 -6.86
C LEU A 45 -8.73 -10.57 -6.10
N GLN A 46 -9.94 -11.11 -6.20
CA GLN A 46 -11.15 -10.51 -5.63
C GLN A 46 -11.03 -10.34 -4.12
N GLY A 47 -11.43 -9.16 -3.62
CA GLY A 47 -11.58 -8.91 -2.19
C GLY A 47 -10.68 -7.80 -1.67
N ARG A 48 -10.44 -7.83 -0.36
CA ARG A 48 -9.68 -6.81 0.36
C ARG A 48 -8.37 -7.40 0.83
N TRP A 49 -7.27 -6.80 0.40
CA TRP A 49 -5.92 -7.22 0.67
C TRP A 49 -5.24 -6.25 1.63
N LYS A 50 -4.68 -6.73 2.73
CA LYS A 50 -3.89 -5.95 3.67
C LYS A 50 -2.41 -6.01 3.31
N LEU A 51 -1.78 -4.85 3.14
CA LEU A 51 -0.33 -4.77 2.94
C LEU A 51 0.38 -5.06 4.27
N ILE A 52 1.21 -6.10 4.28
CA ILE A 52 2.02 -6.47 5.45
C ILE A 52 3.49 -6.09 5.29
N TYR A 53 3.95 -5.87 4.05
CA TYR A 53 5.32 -5.46 3.76
C TYR A 53 5.44 -4.75 2.41
N SER A 54 6.24 -3.69 2.36
CA SER A 54 6.68 -3.05 1.12
C SER A 54 8.14 -2.59 1.24
N SER A 55 9.00 -2.99 0.29
CA SER A 55 10.38 -2.49 0.24
C SER A 55 10.47 -1.01 -0.12
N ALA A 56 9.40 -0.43 -0.71
CA ALA A 56 9.37 1.01 -0.98
C ALA A 56 9.29 1.87 0.30
N PHE A 57 8.85 1.30 1.42
CA PHE A 57 8.76 2.01 2.71
C PHE A 57 10.06 2.00 3.50
N SER A 58 10.96 1.05 3.27
CA SER A 58 12.31 1.08 3.88
C SER A 58 13.21 2.14 3.22
N SER A 59 13.05 2.34 1.91
CA SER A 59 13.84 3.32 1.14
C SER A 59 13.31 4.76 1.24
N ARG A 60 12.06 4.97 1.70
CA ARG A 60 11.45 6.29 1.79
C ARG A 60 11.22 6.67 3.25
N THR A 61 11.76 7.81 3.67
CA THR A 61 11.40 8.50 4.92
C THR A 61 9.94 8.95 4.89
N LEU A 62 9.01 8.00 5.05
CA LEU A 62 7.63 8.26 5.45
C LEU A 62 7.59 8.18 6.97
N GLY A 63 8.12 9.21 7.63
CA GLY A 63 7.91 9.44 9.06
C GLY A 63 8.77 8.63 10.03
N GLY A 64 9.92 8.10 9.60
CA GLY A 64 10.94 7.62 10.54
C GLY A 64 11.37 8.77 11.45
N SER A 65 11.05 8.68 12.74
CA SER A 65 11.52 9.61 13.78
C SER A 65 13.02 9.78 13.64
N ARG A 66 13.45 10.93 13.09
CA ARG A 66 14.86 11.33 13.15
C ARG A 66 15.15 11.69 14.61
N PRO A 67 16.07 11.00 15.30
CA PRO A 67 16.62 11.49 16.55
C PRO A 67 17.46 12.72 16.19
N GLY A 68 16.86 13.91 16.32
CA GLY A 68 17.50 15.17 16.01
C GLY A 68 16.79 16.31 16.75
N PRO A 69 17.50 17.38 17.13
CA PRO A 69 16.91 18.47 17.91
C PRO A 69 15.75 19.13 17.15
N PRO A 70 14.68 19.58 17.84
CA PRO A 70 13.43 19.97 17.21
C PRO A 70 13.58 21.36 16.57
N THR A 71 13.84 21.41 15.27
CA THR A 71 13.68 22.62 14.47
C THR A 71 12.44 22.51 13.59
N ARG A 72 11.44 23.34 13.94
CA ARG A 72 10.09 23.51 13.34
C ARG A 72 9.08 22.38 13.58
N ARG A 73 8.01 22.75 14.30
CA ARG A 73 6.78 21.98 14.57
C ARG A 73 6.09 21.49 13.28
N LEU A 74 6.54 20.38 12.71
CA LEU A 74 5.71 19.55 11.84
C LEU A 74 5.01 18.53 12.73
N LEU A 75 3.68 18.54 12.72
CA LEU A 75 2.90 17.50 13.40
C LEU A 75 3.25 16.15 12.78
N PRO A 76 3.55 15.10 13.57
CA PRO A 76 3.92 13.80 13.04
C PRO A 76 2.72 13.20 12.27
N ILE A 77 2.97 12.71 11.06
CA ILE A 77 2.01 11.92 10.28
C ILE A 77 2.43 10.46 10.45
N THR A 78 1.56 9.64 11.06
CA THR A 78 1.80 8.21 11.25
C THR A 78 1.03 7.42 10.20
N LEU A 79 1.71 6.47 9.55
CA LEU A 79 1.09 5.54 8.61
C LEU A 79 0.37 4.42 9.38
N GLY A 80 -0.95 4.37 9.24
CA GLY A 80 -1.82 3.30 9.73
C GLY A 80 -1.83 2.09 8.80
N GLN A 81 -2.95 1.36 8.76
CA GLN A 81 -3.08 0.20 7.88
C GLN A 81 -3.22 0.61 6.41
N VAL A 82 -2.67 -0.21 5.53
CA VAL A 82 -2.76 -0.03 4.07
C VAL A 82 -3.48 -1.23 3.50
N PHE A 83 -4.54 -0.98 2.73
CA PHE A 83 -5.35 -1.99 2.08
C PHE A 83 -5.44 -1.74 0.58
N GLN A 84 -5.70 -2.81 -0.15
CA GLN A 84 -6.09 -2.78 -1.55
C GLN A 84 -7.42 -3.51 -1.70
N ARG A 85 -8.48 -2.80 -2.07
CA ARG A 85 -9.76 -3.44 -2.43
C ARG A 85 -9.79 -3.64 -3.93
N ILE A 86 -10.06 -4.86 -4.36
CA ILE A 86 -10.10 -5.23 -5.77
C ILE A 86 -11.48 -5.82 -6.06
N ASP A 87 -12.15 -5.25 -7.05
CA ASP A 87 -13.38 -5.80 -7.62
C ASP A 87 -13.17 -6.11 -9.10
N ILE A 88 -13.14 -7.40 -9.42
CA ILE A 88 -12.85 -7.88 -10.77
C ILE A 88 -14.00 -7.64 -11.76
N PHE A 89 -15.23 -7.48 -11.26
CA PHE A 89 -16.42 -7.29 -12.09
C PHE A 89 -16.55 -5.84 -12.52
N SER A 90 -16.39 -4.91 -11.57
CA SER A 90 -16.40 -3.46 -11.85
C SER A 90 -15.05 -2.90 -12.30
N LYS A 91 -14.00 -3.74 -12.26
CA LYS A 91 -12.60 -3.40 -12.53
C LYS A 91 -12.06 -2.35 -11.55
N ASP A 92 -12.60 -2.29 -10.33
CA ASP A 92 -12.17 -1.32 -9.32
C ASP A 92 -10.93 -1.80 -8.60
N PHE A 93 -10.03 -0.86 -8.32
CA PHE A 93 -8.81 -1.05 -7.56
C PHE A 93 -8.57 0.15 -6.64
N ASP A 94 -8.91 -0.01 -5.38
CA ASP A 94 -8.81 1.07 -4.40
C ASP A 94 -7.61 0.85 -3.50
N ASN A 95 -6.65 1.78 -3.53
CA ASN A 95 -5.60 1.86 -2.52
C ASN A 95 -6.14 2.67 -1.33
N ILE A 96 -6.35 2.00 -0.20
CA ILE A 96 -6.90 2.60 1.01
C ILE A 96 -5.78 2.71 2.04
N VAL A 97 -5.52 3.92 2.52
CA VAL A 97 -4.47 4.21 3.49
C VAL A 97 -5.10 4.89 4.69
N GLU A 98 -4.92 4.29 5.86
CA GLU A 98 -5.23 4.93 7.14
C GLU A 98 -4.02 5.78 7.57
N LEU A 99 -4.29 7.00 8.00
CA LEU A 99 -3.31 7.98 8.45
C LEU A 99 -3.76 8.53 9.79
N GLU A 100 -2.81 8.71 10.70
CA GLU A 100 -3.02 9.44 11.94
C GLU A 100 -2.21 10.74 11.89
N LEU A 101 -2.91 11.87 11.97
CA LEU A 101 -2.30 13.19 11.97
C LEU A 101 -2.18 13.63 13.43
N GLY A 102 -0.95 13.83 13.90
CA GLY A 102 -0.70 14.41 15.21
C GLY A 102 -1.36 15.78 15.33
N ALA A 103 -1.81 16.15 16.53
CA ALA A 103 -2.43 17.44 16.81
C ALA A 103 -1.69 18.17 17.94
N PRO A 104 -1.66 19.51 17.95
CA PRO A 104 -1.05 20.25 19.05
C PRO A 104 -1.90 20.07 20.31
N TRP A 105 -1.25 19.88 21.46
CA TRP A 105 -1.93 19.84 22.76
C TRP A 105 -2.82 21.08 22.94
N PRO A 106 -4.09 20.94 23.38
CA PRO A 106 -4.74 19.74 23.94
C PRO A 106 -5.60 18.93 22.94
N LEU A 107 -5.44 19.14 21.63
CA LEU A 107 -6.27 18.48 20.63
C LEU A 107 -5.88 17.00 20.46
N PRO A 108 -6.86 16.08 20.33
CA PRO A 108 -6.58 14.69 20.01
C PRO A 108 -6.04 14.54 18.58
N PRO A 109 -5.24 13.49 18.29
CA PRO A 109 -4.85 13.14 16.94
C PRO A 109 -6.06 12.91 16.03
N LEU A 110 -5.91 13.23 14.75
CA LEU A 110 -6.95 13.09 13.74
C LEU A 110 -6.69 11.85 12.89
N GLU A 111 -7.63 10.91 12.92
CA GLU A 111 -7.62 9.74 12.04
C GLU A 111 -8.27 10.09 10.69
N VAL A 112 -7.55 9.80 9.61
CA VAL A 112 -7.99 10.04 8.23
C VAL A 112 -7.78 8.77 7.41
N THR A 113 -8.80 8.36 6.67
CA THR A 113 -8.70 7.33 5.64
C THR A 113 -8.64 8.00 4.27
N ALA A 114 -7.53 7.83 3.56
CA ALA A 114 -7.40 8.21 2.17
C ALA A 114 -7.68 7.01 1.27
N THR A 115 -8.65 7.14 0.36
CA THR A 115 -8.95 6.13 -0.66
C THR A 115 -8.59 6.69 -2.02
N LEU A 116 -7.62 6.07 -2.68
CA LEU A 116 -7.25 6.37 -4.06
C LEU A 116 -7.94 5.33 -4.93
N ALA A 117 -8.98 5.74 -5.63
CA ALA A 117 -9.74 4.89 -6.53
C ALA A 117 -9.05 4.80 -7.88
N HIS A 118 -8.96 3.58 -8.41
CA HIS A 118 -8.41 3.30 -9.73
C HIS A 118 -9.31 2.30 -10.46
N LYS A 119 -9.24 2.33 -11.79
CA LYS A 119 -9.62 1.19 -12.62
C LYS A 119 -8.40 0.33 -12.91
N PHE A 120 -8.57 -0.99 -13.01
CA PHE A 120 -7.47 -1.87 -13.39
C PHE A 120 -7.74 -2.68 -14.65
N GLU A 121 -6.66 -2.97 -15.37
CA GLU A 121 -6.62 -3.84 -16.53
C GLU A 121 -5.48 -4.85 -16.38
N VAL A 122 -5.72 -6.10 -16.79
CA VAL A 122 -4.66 -7.11 -16.88
C VAL A 122 -3.89 -6.92 -18.18
N LYS A 123 -2.56 -6.96 -18.11
CA LYS A 123 -1.62 -6.88 -19.24
C LYS A 123 -0.77 -8.14 -19.27
N GLY A 124 -0.83 -8.89 -20.38
CA GLY A 124 -0.17 -10.18 -20.48
C GLY A 124 -0.75 -11.20 -19.48
N THR A 125 0.10 -12.08 -18.94
CA THR A 125 -0.33 -13.13 -18.00
C THR A 125 -0.33 -12.65 -16.55
N ARG A 126 0.52 -11.69 -16.18
CA ARG A 126 0.73 -11.32 -14.77
C ARG A 126 0.81 -9.81 -14.50
N GLY A 127 0.80 -9.00 -15.55
CA GLY A 127 0.85 -7.55 -15.43
C GLY A 127 -0.53 -6.98 -15.08
N VAL A 128 -0.52 -5.94 -14.25
CA VAL A 128 -1.71 -5.16 -13.90
C VAL A 128 -1.38 -3.69 -14.10
N LYS A 129 -2.22 -3.02 -14.88
CA LYS A 129 -2.20 -1.57 -15.05
C LYS A 129 -3.36 -0.99 -14.26
N ILE A 130 -3.08 -0.01 -13.41
CA ILE A 130 -4.09 0.77 -12.67
C ILE A 130 -4.13 2.19 -13.22
N THR A 131 -5.32 2.74 -13.43
CA THR A 131 -5.56 4.09 -13.91
C THR A 131 -6.32 4.85 -12.83
N PHE A 132 -5.74 5.93 -12.32
CA PHE A 132 -6.30 6.74 -11.26
C PHE A 132 -7.60 7.42 -11.70
N GLU A 133 -8.62 7.37 -10.85
CA GLU A 133 -9.87 8.08 -11.06
C GLU A 133 -10.00 9.27 -10.11
N LYS A 134 -9.89 9.03 -8.79
CA LYS A 134 -10.06 10.08 -7.78
C LYS A 134 -9.44 9.71 -6.44
N THR A 135 -9.30 10.72 -5.59
CA THR A 135 -8.96 10.54 -4.17
C THR A 135 -10.12 11.01 -3.31
N THR A 136 -10.55 10.16 -2.39
CA THR A 136 -11.54 10.49 -1.36
C THR A 136 -10.87 10.45 0.00
N LEU A 137 -11.02 11.53 0.77
CA LEU A 137 -10.59 11.58 2.17
C LEU A 137 -11.81 11.45 3.08
N LYS A 138 -11.71 10.57 4.07
CA LYS A 138 -12.71 10.39 5.13
C LYS A 138 -12.05 10.58 6.48
N THR A 139 -12.61 11.43 7.33
CA THR A 139 -12.22 11.50 8.74
C THR A 139 -12.88 10.36 9.52
N THR A 140 -12.12 9.70 10.38
CA THR A 140 -12.60 8.59 11.23
C THR A 140 -12.77 9.08 12.68
N GLY A 141 -13.42 8.30 13.55
CA GLY A 141 -13.63 8.64 14.95
C GLY A 141 -14.72 9.68 15.18
N ASN A 142 -14.47 10.65 16.07
CA ASN A 142 -15.43 11.69 16.45
C ASN A 142 -15.82 12.64 15.30
N LEU A 143 -15.07 12.62 14.19
CA LEU A 143 -15.34 13.40 12.98
C LEU A 143 -15.88 12.55 11.83
N SER A 144 -16.31 11.30 12.09
CA SER A 144 -16.92 10.41 11.10
C SER A 144 -18.23 10.93 10.50
N GLN A 145 -18.87 11.90 11.16
CA GLN A 145 -20.09 12.55 10.65
C GLN A 145 -19.81 13.56 9.52
N LEU A 146 -18.55 13.94 9.29
CA LEU A 146 -18.21 14.82 8.19
C LEU A 146 -18.33 14.08 6.85
N PRO A 147 -18.95 14.70 5.83
CA PRO A 147 -19.06 14.07 4.52
C PRO A 147 -17.66 13.83 3.94
N PRO A 148 -17.45 12.70 3.24
CA PRO A 148 -16.22 12.43 2.52
C PRO A 148 -15.89 13.58 1.57
N LEU A 149 -14.65 14.06 1.60
CA LEU A 149 -14.20 15.10 0.68
C LEU A 149 -13.51 14.43 -0.52
N ASP A 150 -14.09 14.62 -1.70
CA ASP A 150 -13.44 14.28 -2.94
C ASP A 150 -12.41 15.37 -3.27
N VAL A 151 -11.13 14.99 -3.21
CA VAL A 151 -10.03 15.90 -3.53
C VAL A 151 -9.51 15.52 -4.90
N PRO A 152 -9.50 16.45 -5.88
CA PRO A 152 -9.04 16.14 -7.23
C PRO A 152 -7.54 15.82 -7.29
N ARG A 153 -6.77 16.12 -6.24
CA ARG A 153 -5.32 15.92 -6.17
C ARG A 153 -4.87 15.48 -4.77
N LEU A 154 -4.03 14.46 -4.71
CA LEU A 154 -3.30 14.11 -3.49
C LEU A 154 -2.38 15.26 -3.05
N PRO A 155 -2.19 15.49 -1.75
CA PRO A 155 -1.10 16.32 -1.26
C PRO A 155 0.23 15.82 -1.82
N ASP A 156 1.12 16.71 -2.25
CA ASP A 156 2.39 16.34 -2.91
C ASP A 156 3.24 15.36 -2.09
N ALA A 157 3.13 15.41 -0.75
CA ALA A 157 3.80 14.51 0.17
C ALA A 157 3.39 13.02 0.05
N LEU A 158 2.18 12.75 -0.47
CA LEU A 158 1.63 11.40 -0.67
C LEU A 158 1.63 10.97 -2.13
N ARG A 159 2.18 11.81 -3.02
CA ARG A 159 2.14 11.57 -4.46
C ARG A 159 3.20 10.53 -4.85
N PRO A 160 2.83 9.49 -5.63
CA PRO A 160 3.83 8.70 -6.34
C PRO A 160 4.60 9.60 -7.32
N PRO A 161 5.93 9.42 -7.47
CA PRO A 161 6.76 10.30 -8.29
C PRO A 161 6.42 10.26 -9.79
N SER A 162 5.68 9.25 -10.27
CA SER A 162 5.24 9.15 -11.66
C SER A 162 3.96 9.96 -11.89
N ASN A 163 4.09 11.06 -12.63
CA ASN A 163 3.05 12.02 -12.94
C ASN A 163 2.08 11.53 -14.05
N THR A 164 1.95 10.21 -14.22
CA THR A 164 1.28 9.58 -15.37
C THR A 164 -0.21 9.32 -15.17
N GLY A 165 -0.73 9.46 -13.94
CA GLY A 165 -2.13 9.12 -13.64
C GLY A 165 -2.45 7.62 -13.80
N TYR A 166 -1.44 6.79 -14.07
CA TYR A 166 -1.51 5.35 -14.09
C TYR A 166 -0.26 4.75 -13.44
N GLY A 167 -0.40 3.54 -12.89
CA GLY A 167 0.68 2.72 -12.34
C GLY A 167 0.64 1.32 -12.93
N GLU A 168 1.79 0.66 -12.99
CA GLU A 168 1.91 -0.72 -13.49
C GLU A 168 2.68 -1.55 -12.47
N PHE A 169 2.27 -2.80 -12.30
CA PHE A 169 2.93 -3.78 -11.44
C PHE A 169 2.65 -5.20 -11.94
N GLU A 170 3.45 -6.16 -11.50
CA GLU A 170 3.26 -7.57 -11.80
C GLU A 170 2.83 -8.33 -10.55
N VAL A 171 1.92 -9.30 -10.70
CA VAL A 171 1.59 -10.26 -9.64
C VAL A 171 2.47 -11.48 -9.84
N THR A 172 3.42 -11.70 -8.94
CA THR A 172 4.43 -12.77 -9.08
C THR A 172 4.11 -14.01 -8.24
N TYR A 173 3.21 -13.88 -7.27
CA TYR A 173 2.66 -14.99 -6.52
C TYR A 173 1.22 -14.67 -6.10
N LEU A 174 0.34 -15.66 -6.19
CA LEU A 174 -1.07 -15.53 -5.81
C LEU A 174 -1.63 -16.88 -5.36
N ASP A 175 -2.13 -16.94 -4.14
CA ASP A 175 -2.94 -18.06 -3.65
C ASP A 175 -4.23 -17.55 -2.98
N SER A 176 -4.87 -18.37 -2.13
CA SER A 176 -6.13 -18.03 -1.47
C SER A 176 -6.03 -16.91 -0.43
N ASP A 177 -4.86 -16.69 0.17
CA ASP A 177 -4.70 -15.76 1.31
C ASP A 177 -3.50 -14.83 1.21
N THR A 178 -2.60 -15.04 0.25
CA THR A 178 -1.32 -14.36 0.10
C THR A 178 -1.12 -13.94 -1.35
N ARG A 179 -0.63 -12.72 -1.52
CA ARG A 179 -0.28 -12.16 -2.83
C ARG A 179 1.00 -11.36 -2.77
N ILE A 180 1.88 -11.59 -3.74
CA ILE A 180 3.12 -10.84 -3.91
C ILE A 180 3.05 -10.07 -5.21
N THR A 181 3.43 -8.79 -5.15
CA THR A 181 3.54 -7.96 -6.33
C THR A 181 4.90 -7.26 -6.42
N ARG A 182 5.31 -7.01 -7.66
CA ARG A 182 6.53 -6.27 -8.03
C ARG A 182 6.11 -5.00 -8.77
N GLY A 183 6.44 -3.82 -8.23
CA GLY A 183 6.17 -2.56 -8.92
C GLY A 183 7.10 -2.31 -10.12
N ASP A 184 6.89 -1.19 -10.81
CA ASP A 184 7.70 -0.71 -11.95
C ASP A 184 9.21 -0.58 -11.65
N ARG A 185 9.57 -0.38 -10.38
CA ARG A 185 10.94 -0.29 -9.88
C ARG A 185 11.38 -1.53 -9.09
N GLU A 186 10.78 -2.68 -9.40
CA GLU A 186 11.00 -3.97 -8.71
C GLU A 186 10.74 -3.92 -7.20
N GLU A 187 9.92 -2.96 -6.76
CA GLU A 187 9.51 -2.86 -5.35
C GLU A 187 8.66 -4.07 -4.95
N LEU A 188 9.13 -4.79 -3.94
CA LEU A 188 8.47 -5.97 -3.38
C LEU A 188 7.34 -5.51 -2.46
N ARG A 189 6.13 -6.00 -2.73
CA ARG A 189 4.95 -5.76 -1.89
C ARG A 189 4.27 -7.09 -1.57
N VAL A 190 3.88 -7.25 -0.32
CA VAL A 190 3.34 -8.49 0.21
C VAL A 190 2.01 -8.20 0.87
N PHE A 191 1.00 -8.92 0.44
CA PHE A 191 -0.37 -8.75 0.88
C PHE A 191 -0.91 -10.06 1.44
N VAL A 192 -1.81 -9.92 2.41
CA VAL A 192 -2.66 -11.02 2.89
C VAL A 192 -4.13 -10.63 2.78
N ILE A 193 -5.02 -11.61 2.61
CA ILE A 193 -6.46 -11.36 2.62
C ILE A 193 -6.89 -10.78 3.99
N ALA A 194 -7.78 -9.79 3.98
CA ALA A 194 -8.19 -9.00 5.16
C ALA A 194 -9.59 -9.36 5.67
#